data_AF-A0A1I4VHJ0-F1
#
_entry.id   AF-A0A1I4VHJ0-F1
#
_cell.length_a   1.000
_cell.length_b   1.000
_cell.length_c   1.000
_cell.angle_alpha   90.00
_cell.angle_beta   90.00
_cell.angle_gamma   90.00
#
_symmetry.space_group_name_H-M   'P 1'
#
loop_
_entity.id
_entity.type
_entity.pdbx_description
1 polymer ?
#
loop_
_entity_poly.entity_id
_entity_poly.type
_entity_poly.pdbx_seq_one_letter_code
_entity_poly.pdbx_strand_id
1 'polypeptide(L)' 'METALAVEVMAKWLHPELMEGIEPKATLAEISARFLAVPMAGTYWIDP' A
#
# COMPACT_ATOMS: atom_id res chain seq x y z
N MET A 1 6.06 -5.15 8.39
CA MET A 1 5.63 -3.88 7.75
C MET A 1 5.02 -4.14 6.38
N GLU A 2 5.57 -5.07 5.58
CA GLU A 2 5.00 -5.46 4.27
C GLU A 2 3.58 -6.06 4.35
N THR A 3 3.22 -6.72 5.46
CA THR A 3 1.90 -7.35 5.63
C THR A 3 0.75 -6.35 5.76
N ALA A 4 0.98 -5.16 6.31
CA ALA A 4 -0.06 -4.14 6.47
C ALA A 4 -0.52 -3.61 5.10
N LEU A 5 0.42 -3.42 4.19
CA LEU A 5 0.17 -2.94 2.84
C LEU A 5 -0.64 -3.94 2.01
N ALA A 6 -0.34 -5.24 2.14
CA ALA A 6 -1.12 -6.30 1.51
C ALA A 6 -2.58 -6.28 2.00
N VAL A 7 -2.81 -6.05 3.30
CA VAL A 7 -4.16 -5.94 3.88
C VAL A 7 -4.90 -4.70 3.36
N GLU A 8 -4.24 -3.55 3.24
CA GLU A 8 -4.84 -2.34 2.66
C GLU A 8 -5.27 -2.53 1.21
N VAL A 9 -4.41 -3.16 0.40
CA VAL A 9 -4.71 -3.47 -1.01
C VAL A 9 -5.88 -4.43 -1.12
N MET A 10 -5.90 -5.51 -0.32
CA MET A 10 -7.02 -6.46 -0.29
C MET A 10 -8.31 -5.80 0.18
N ALA A 11 -8.27 -4.92 1.19
CA ALA A 11 -9.43 -4.19 1.66
C ALA A 11 -10.01 -3.28 0.56
N LYS A 12 -9.15 -2.59 -0.21
CA LYS A 12 -9.56 -1.72 -1.32
C LYS A 12 -10.18 -2.51 -2.47
N TRP A 13 -9.71 -3.73 -2.76
CA TRP A 13 -10.34 -4.59 -3.76
C TRP A 13 -11.70 -5.16 -3.31
N LEU A 14 -11.82 -5.56 -2.04
CA LEU A 14 -13.03 -6.20 -1.53
C LEU A 14 -14.15 -5.21 -1.24
N HIS A 15 -13.82 -4.02 -0.74
CA HIS A 15 -14.78 -2.99 -0.34
C HIS A 15 -14.32 -1.59 -0.76
N PRO A 16 -14.24 -1.30 -2.08
CA PRO A 16 -13.73 -0.02 -2.58
C PRO A 16 -14.51 1.18 -2.03
N GLU A 17 -15.84 1.07 -1.90
CA GLU A 17 -16.72 2.12 -1.37
C GLU A 17 -16.44 2.51 0.10
N LEU A 18 -15.90 1.62 0.91
CA LEU A 18 -15.56 1.90 2.31
C LEU A 18 -14.11 2.35 2.48
N MET A 19 -13.29 2.16 1.44
CA MET A 19 -11.83 2.31 1.48
C MET A 19 -11.34 3.44 0.56
N GLU A 20 -12.22 4.35 0.13
CA GLU A 20 -11.86 5.52 -0.69
C GLU A 20 -10.75 6.39 -0.06
N GLY A 21 -10.65 6.42 1.26
CA GLY A 21 -9.63 7.18 1.99
C GLY A 21 -8.27 6.49 2.13
N ILE A 22 -8.14 5.23 1.72
CA ILE A 22 -6.91 4.45 1.87
C ILE A 22 -6.12 4.48 0.56
N GLU A 23 -4.88 4.96 0.63
CA GLU A 23 -3.94 5.03 -0.50
C GLU A 23 -2.70 4.17 -0.23
N PRO A 24 -2.70 2.88 -0.60
CA PRO A 24 -1.60 1.96 -0.31
C PRO A 24 -0.25 2.45 -0.88
N LYS A 25 -0.27 3.16 -2.01
CA LYS A 25 0.95 3.77 -2.59
C LYS A 25 1.55 4.84 -1.67
N ALA A 26 0.72 5.62 -0.99
CA ALA A 26 1.16 6.63 -0.03
C ALA A 26 1.77 5.96 1.21
N THR A 27 1.11 4.91 1.73
CA THR A 27 1.63 4.10 2.84
C THR A 27 3.00 3.50 2.51
N LEU A 28 3.17 2.94 1.30
CA LEU A 28 4.45 2.40 0.84
C LEU A 28 5.54 3.47 0.74
N ALA A 29 5.20 4.64 0.20
CA ALA A 29 6.14 5.76 0.06
C ALA A 29 6.60 6.28 1.43
N GLU A 30 5.67 6.41 2.38
CA GLU A 30 5.97 6.82 3.74
C GLU A 30 6.90 5.81 4.43
N ILE A 31 6.55 4.52 4.35
CA ILE A 31 7.36 3.45 4.94
C ILE A 31 8.77 3.44 4.36
N SER A 32 8.86 3.56 3.02
CA SER A 32 10.14 3.59 2.31
C SER A 32 11.00 4.76 2.75
N ALA A 33 10.41 5.95 2.93
CA ALA A 33 11.13 7.14 3.33
C ALA A 33 11.55 7.11 4.81
N ARG A 34 10.71 6.56 5.69
CA ARG A 34 10.91 6.64 7.14
C ARG A 34 11.73 5.49 7.72
N PHE A 35 11.70 4.32 7.09
CA PHE A 35 12.23 3.10 7.71
C PHE A 35 13.17 2.28 6.81
N LEU A 36 13.18 2.48 5.50
CA LEU A 36 14.06 1.74 4.60
C LEU A 36 15.28 2.56 4.21
N ALA A 37 16.45 1.93 4.20
CA ALA A 37 17.69 2.56 3.76
C ALA A 37 17.73 2.79 2.23
N VAL A 38 16.90 2.06 1.49
CA VAL A 38 16.77 2.17 0.03
C VAL A 38 15.28 2.23 -0.31
N PRO A 39 14.86 3.17 -1.20
CA PRO A 39 13.47 3.26 -1.62
C PRO A 39 12.97 1.98 -2.31
N MET A 40 11.79 1.51 -1.93
CA MET A 40 11.09 0.46 -2.66
C MET A 40 10.46 1.04 -3.93
N ALA A 41 11.08 0.78 -5.10
CA ALA A 41 10.71 1.38 -6.38
C ALA A 41 10.01 0.40 -7.35
N GLY A 42 9.43 -0.68 -6.85
CA GLY A 42 8.75 -1.70 -7.66
C GLY A 42 7.22 -1.60 -7.68
N THR A 43 6.60 -2.41 -8.55
CA THR A 43 5.16 -2.67 -8.52
C THR A 43 4.91 -3.88 -7.63
N TYR A 44 4.18 -3.69 -6.52
CA TYR A 44 3.95 -4.73 -5.51
C TYR A 44 2.53 -5.32 -5.55
N TRP A 45 1.61 -4.69 -6.29
CA TRP A 45 0.25 -5.16 -6.54
C TRP A 45 -0.25 -4.66 -7.90
N ILE A 46 -1.33 -5.25 -8.38
CA ILE A 46 -2.03 -4.85 -9.61
C ILE A 46 -3.47 -4.47 -9.25
N ASP A 47 -4.01 -3.42 -9.85
CA ASP A 47 -5.43 -3.12 -9.69
C ASP A 47 -6.27 -4.01 -10.64
N PRO A 48 -7.51 -4.41 -10.26
CA PRO A 48 -8.38 -5.23 -11.10
C PRO A 48 -8.86 -4.53 -12.38
#